data_AF-L1JZ90-F1
#
_entry.id   AF-L1JZ90-F1
#
_cell.length_a   1.000
_cell.length_b   1.000
_cell.length_c   1.000
_cell.angle_alpha   90.00
_cell.angle_beta   90.00
_cell.angle_gamma   90.00
#
_symmetry.space_group_name_H-M   'P 1'
#
loop_
_entity.id
_entity.type
_entity.pdbx_description
1 polymer ?
#
loop_
_entity_poly.entity_id
_entity_poly.type
_entity_poly.pdbx_seq_one_letter_code
_entity_poly.pdbx_strand_id
1 'polypeptide(L)'
;MGNKISTSETLDKEDLEKIEELKMISNFSDKELNRLIRIFNQLDADKSGTVGTQELFQMKEFRANPFIHRITKVSLGKEDDGDNTSLSIQEFAQLMSVFSIRATREQKLRYAFKIYDVDGDGKVNYVIRG
;
A
#
# COMPACT_ATOMS: atom_id res chain seq x y z
N MET A 1 11.57 -3.02 -31.79
CA MET A 1 10.89 -1.80 -31.34
C MET A 1 10.99 -1.74 -29.81
N GLY A 2 11.86 -0.89 -29.27
CA GLY A 2 12.02 -0.73 -27.81
C GLY A 2 11.01 0.30 -27.31
N ASN A 3 10.19 -0.08 -26.34
CA ASN A 3 9.23 0.80 -25.70
C ASN A 3 9.93 2.05 -25.16
N LYS A 4 9.52 3.20 -25.69
CA LYS A 4 9.87 4.51 -25.13
C LYS A 4 9.28 4.58 -23.73
N ILE A 5 10.14 4.60 -22.72
CA ILE A 5 9.79 5.09 -21.39
C ILE A 5 9.68 6.61 -21.54
N SER A 6 8.52 7.09 -21.97
CA SER A 6 8.05 8.45 -21.68
C SER A 6 7.35 8.36 -20.32
N THR A 7 7.60 9.20 -19.31
CA THR A 7 7.80 10.65 -19.33
C THR A 7 8.47 11.07 -18.03
N SER A 8 9.37 12.05 -18.08
CA SER A 8 9.92 12.72 -16.92
C SER A 8 9.02 13.89 -16.47
N GLU A 9 8.99 14.11 -15.15
CA GLU A 9 9.16 15.44 -14.52
C GLU A 9 8.03 16.48 -14.63
N THR A 10 7.03 16.37 -13.75
CA THR A 10 6.65 17.37 -12.73
C THR A 10 5.41 16.86 -12.00
N LEU A 11 5.35 17.09 -10.68
CA LEU A 11 4.12 16.85 -9.93
C LEU A 11 3.16 17.98 -10.25
N ASP A 12 1.90 17.64 -10.51
CA ASP A 12 0.89 18.66 -10.76
C ASP A 12 0.37 19.26 -9.44
N LYS A 13 -0.59 20.18 -9.54
CA LYS A 13 -1.13 20.84 -8.34
C LYS A 13 -1.83 19.86 -7.40
N GLU A 14 -2.51 18.85 -7.95
CA GLU A 14 -3.25 17.87 -7.18
C GLU A 14 -2.29 16.94 -6.41
N ASP A 15 -1.19 16.55 -7.06
CA ASP A 15 -0.11 15.79 -6.42
C ASP A 15 0.53 16.57 -5.26
N LEU A 16 0.73 17.88 -5.42
CA LEU A 16 1.28 18.73 -4.36
C LEU A 16 0.32 18.86 -3.16
N GLU A 17 -0.98 18.97 -3.41
CA GLU A 17 -2.01 18.98 -2.37
C GLU A 17 -2.01 17.65 -1.60
N LYS A 18 -1.96 16.50 -2.30
CA LYS A 18 -1.83 15.17 -1.69
C LYS A 18 -0.56 15.06 -0.83
N ILE A 19 0.56 15.63 -1.28
CA ILE A 19 1.81 15.63 -0.50
C ILE A 19 1.65 16.41 0.79
N GLU A 20 1.07 17.62 0.74
CA GLU A 20 0.86 18.42 1.95
C GLU A 20 -0.09 17.74 2.94
N GLU A 21 -1.15 17.09 2.45
CA GLU A 21 -2.02 16.27 3.31
C GLU A 21 -1.25 15.11 3.96
N LEU A 22 -0.48 14.34 3.15
CA LEU A 22 0.30 13.22 3.65
C LEU A 22 1.39 13.64 4.64
N LYS A 23 1.99 14.83 4.48
CA LYS A 23 2.95 15.38 5.45
C LYS A 23 2.34 15.58 6.82
N MET A 24 1.08 16.00 6.88
CA MET A 24 0.40 16.28 8.15
C MET A 24 0.06 14.99 8.91
N ILE A 25 -0.03 13.85 8.21
CA ILE A 25 -0.48 12.58 8.78
C ILE A 25 0.59 11.47 8.79
N SER A 26 1.79 11.71 8.25
CA SER A 26 2.84 10.70 8.11
C SER A 26 4.24 11.22 8.46
N ASN A 27 5.16 10.29 8.74
CA ASN A 27 6.57 10.59 9.06
C ASN A 27 7.51 10.46 7.85
N PHE A 28 6.96 10.51 6.64
CA PHE A 28 7.75 10.43 5.41
C PHE A 28 8.47 11.75 5.14
N SER A 29 9.69 11.65 4.61
CA SER A 29 10.39 12.81 4.04
C SER A 29 9.75 13.25 2.72
N ASP A 30 9.99 14.50 2.30
CA ASP A 30 9.55 15.01 1.00
C ASP A 30 9.91 14.05 -0.14
N LYS A 31 11.13 13.51 -0.13
CA LYS A 31 11.60 12.58 -1.17
C LYS A 31 10.82 11.27 -1.16
N GLU A 32 10.46 10.76 0.00
CA GLU A 32 9.64 9.55 0.15
C GLU A 32 8.22 9.81 -0.35
N LEU A 33 7.61 10.94 0.02
CA LEU A 33 6.27 11.34 -0.44
C LEU A 33 6.20 11.54 -1.95
N ASN A 34 7.17 12.26 -2.53
CA ASN A 34 7.27 12.43 -3.98
C ASN A 34 7.36 11.09 -4.72
N ARG A 35 8.14 10.14 -4.17
CA ARG A 35 8.26 8.80 -4.75
C ARG A 35 6.96 8.01 -4.59
N LEU A 36 6.29 8.14 -3.46
CA LEU A 36 5.05 7.45 -3.14
C LEU A 36 3.91 7.88 -4.07
N ILE A 37 3.74 9.17 -4.29
CA ILE A 37 2.75 9.72 -5.23
C ILE A 37 3.02 9.24 -6.66
N ARG A 38 4.29 9.25 -7.11
CA ARG A 38 4.63 8.75 -8.44
C ARG A 38 4.30 7.27 -8.62
N ILE A 39 4.58 6.47 -7.60
CA ILE A 39 4.25 5.04 -7.57
C ILE A 39 2.73 4.87 -7.61
N PHE A 40 1.98 5.65 -6.82
CA PHE A 40 0.52 5.62 -6.81
C PHE A 40 -0.07 5.95 -8.18
N ASN A 41 0.35 7.06 -8.79
CA ASN A 41 -0.12 7.50 -10.11
C ASN A 41 0.29 6.54 -11.24
N GLN A 42 1.36 5.75 -11.04
CA GLN A 42 1.74 4.68 -11.97
C GLN A 42 0.87 3.44 -11.85
N LEU A 43 0.30 3.19 -10.67
CA LEU A 43 -0.57 2.04 -10.42
C LEU A 43 -2.03 2.32 -10.75
N ASP A 44 -2.52 3.52 -10.43
CA ASP A 44 -3.87 4.03 -10.74
C ASP A 44 -3.98 4.27 -12.26
N ALA A 45 -4.11 3.17 -13.01
CA ALA A 45 -4.05 3.16 -14.46
C ALA A 45 -5.36 3.68 -15.07
N ASP A 46 -6.47 3.49 -14.36
CA ASP A 46 -7.78 4.01 -14.73
C ASP A 46 -8.05 5.44 -14.27
N LYS A 47 -7.14 6.02 -13.46
CA LYS A 47 -7.24 7.36 -12.87
C LYS A 47 -8.50 7.53 -12.02
N SER A 48 -8.90 6.45 -11.33
CA SER A 48 -10.02 6.47 -10.40
C SER A 48 -9.72 7.26 -9.12
N GLY A 49 -8.45 7.59 -8.86
CA GLY A 49 -8.01 8.21 -7.61
C GLY A 49 -7.84 7.18 -6.47
N THR A 50 -7.96 5.90 -6.78
CA THR A 50 -7.72 4.79 -5.86
C THR A 50 -6.94 3.69 -6.57
N VAL A 51 -6.17 2.90 -5.82
CA VAL A 51 -5.44 1.76 -6.39
C VAL A 51 -6.16 0.48 -6.02
N GLY A 52 -6.74 -0.18 -7.00
CA GLY A 52 -7.42 -1.45 -6.86
C GLY A 52 -6.46 -2.62 -6.59
N THR A 53 -7.01 -3.73 -6.10
CA THR A 53 -6.22 -4.95 -5.84
C THR A 53 -5.51 -5.46 -7.11
N GLN A 54 -6.16 -5.42 -8.28
CA GLN A 54 -5.55 -5.81 -9.55
C GLN A 54 -4.40 -4.89 -9.98
N GLU A 55 -4.52 -3.59 -9.68
CA GLU A 55 -3.49 -2.61 -9.99
C GLU A 55 -2.26 -2.78 -9.10
N LEU A 56 -2.43 -3.10 -7.81
CA LEU A 56 -1.31 -3.45 -6.93
C LEU A 56 -0.47 -4.61 -7.48
N PHE A 57 -1.10 -5.60 -8.11
CA PHE A 57 -0.41 -6.73 -8.73
C PHE A 57 0.40 -6.37 -9.97
N GLN A 58 0.33 -5.14 -10.49
CA GLN A 58 1.27 -4.70 -11.53
C GLN A 58 2.72 -4.64 -10.99
N MET A 59 2.88 -4.37 -9.69
CA MET A 59 4.19 -4.39 -9.03
C MET A 59 4.68 -5.83 -8.81
N LYS A 60 5.91 -6.10 -9.23
CA LYS A 60 6.55 -7.42 -9.06
C LYS A 60 6.71 -7.80 -7.58
N GLU A 61 6.94 -6.81 -6.74
CA GLU A 61 7.11 -6.94 -5.29
C GLU A 61 5.82 -7.46 -4.63
N PHE A 62 4.66 -7.05 -5.15
CA PHE A 62 3.35 -7.45 -4.66
C PHE A 62 2.95 -8.83 -5.21
N ARG A 63 3.25 -9.13 -6.48
CA ARG A 63 3.02 -10.48 -7.07
C ARG A 63 3.79 -11.60 -6.40
N ALA A 64 5.02 -11.32 -5.97
CA ALA A 64 5.87 -12.33 -5.32
C ALA A 64 5.47 -12.60 -3.85
N ASN A 65 4.59 -11.78 -3.26
CA ASN A 65 4.23 -11.87 -1.85
C ASN A 65 2.90 -12.64 -1.67
N PRO A 66 2.93 -13.89 -1.17
CA PRO A 66 1.75 -14.73 -1.03
C PRO A 66 0.72 -14.18 -0.01
N PHE A 67 1.11 -13.23 0.83
CA PHE A 67 0.24 -12.63 1.84
C PHE A 67 -0.40 -11.32 1.38
N ILE A 68 -0.18 -10.88 0.14
CA ILE A 68 -0.50 -9.51 -0.22
C ILE A 68 -1.99 -9.16 -0.10
N HIS A 69 -2.88 -10.07 -0.47
CA HIS A 69 -4.32 -9.90 -0.24
C HIS A 69 -4.65 -9.64 1.24
N ARG A 70 -3.98 -10.36 2.14
CA ARG A 70 -4.14 -10.22 3.59
C ARG A 70 -3.55 -8.89 4.07
N ILE A 71 -2.39 -8.50 3.56
CA ILE A 71 -1.74 -7.23 3.90
C ILE A 71 -2.64 -6.06 3.49
N THR A 72 -3.15 -6.05 2.27
CA THR A 72 -4.08 -5.03 1.78
C THR A 72 -5.33 -4.95 2.66
N LYS A 73 -5.94 -6.10 3.00
CA LYS A 73 -7.10 -6.18 3.89
C LYS A 73 -6.82 -5.60 5.29
N VAL A 74 -5.68 -5.97 5.90
CA VAL A 74 -5.28 -5.46 7.21
C VAL A 74 -5.00 -3.96 7.18
N SER A 75 -4.37 -3.46 6.11
CA SER A 75 -4.08 -2.03 5.97
C SER A 75 -5.33 -1.17 5.76
N LEU A 76 -6.38 -1.73 5.18
CA LEU A 76 -7.65 -1.04 4.98
C LEU A 76 -8.52 -1.01 6.23
N GLY A 77 -8.31 -1.91 7.20
CA GLY A 77 -9.17 -2.05 8.37
C GLY A 77 -10.63 -2.35 8.04
N LYS A 78 -10.91 -2.79 6.79
CA LYS A 78 -12.24 -3.12 6.28
C LYS A 78 -12.40 -4.64 6.26
N GLU A 79 -13.51 -5.11 6.80
CA GLU A 79 -13.95 -6.49 6.67
C GLU A 79 -14.57 -6.67 5.27
N ASP A 80 -14.07 -7.65 4.51
CA ASP A 80 -14.47 -8.08 3.15
C ASP A 80 -15.58 -7.27 2.45
N ASP A 81 -15.16 -6.35 1.59
CA ASP A 81 -15.98 -5.94 0.42
C ASP A 81 -15.69 -6.83 -0.81
N GLY A 82 -15.00 -7.97 -0.62
CA GLY A 82 -14.60 -8.88 -1.69
C GLY A 82 -13.52 -8.30 -2.61
N ASP A 83 -13.56 -8.68 -3.89
CA ASP A 83 -12.57 -8.30 -4.90
C ASP A 83 -12.59 -6.81 -5.28
N ASN A 84 -13.61 -6.05 -4.84
CA ASN A 84 -13.79 -4.64 -5.18
C ASN A 84 -13.11 -3.69 -4.19
N THR A 85 -11.99 -4.13 -3.65
CA THR A 85 -11.27 -3.41 -2.62
C THR A 85 -10.17 -2.55 -3.26
N SER A 86 -10.24 -1.22 -3.07
CA SER A 86 -9.25 -0.24 -3.52
C SER A 86 -8.69 0.60 -2.37
N LEU A 87 -7.47 1.11 -2.56
CA LEU A 87 -6.72 1.93 -1.61
C LEU A 87 -6.77 3.40 -2.05
N SER A 88 -7.23 4.28 -1.18
CA SER A 88 -6.94 5.71 -1.28
C SER A 88 -5.43 5.99 -1.14
N ILE A 89 -4.98 7.18 -1.52
CA ILE A 89 -3.57 7.56 -1.38
C ILE A 89 -3.09 7.49 0.09
N GLN A 90 -3.95 7.83 1.05
CA GLN A 90 -3.65 7.76 2.47
C GLN A 90 -3.49 6.30 2.93
N GLU A 91 -4.40 5.40 2.52
CA GLU A 91 -4.32 3.97 2.83
C GLU A 91 -3.09 3.32 2.15
N PHE A 92 -2.79 3.71 0.91
CA PHE A 92 -1.58 3.28 0.21
C PHE A 92 -0.32 3.77 0.92
N ALA A 93 -0.30 5.01 1.41
CA ALA A 93 0.84 5.53 2.18
C ALA A 93 1.04 4.77 3.49
N GLN A 94 -0.04 4.42 4.19
CA GLN A 94 0.01 3.59 5.39
C GLN A 94 0.56 2.19 5.08
N LEU A 95 0.07 1.54 4.02
CA LEU A 95 0.58 0.25 3.55
C LEU A 95 2.09 0.30 3.29
N MET A 96 2.56 1.31 2.56
CA MET A 96 3.98 1.49 2.25
C MET A 96 4.83 1.85 3.48
N SER A 97 4.23 2.46 4.52
CA SER A 97 4.93 2.79 5.77
C SER A 97 5.39 1.54 6.52
N VAL A 98 4.64 0.44 6.44
CA VAL A 98 4.98 -0.85 7.06
C VAL A 98 6.22 -1.45 6.46
N PHE A 99 6.34 -1.35 5.13
CA PHE A 99 7.50 -1.82 4.38
C PHE A 99 8.68 -0.85 4.46
N SER A 100 8.49 0.35 5.01
CA SER A 100 9.58 1.30 5.18
C SER A 100 10.67 0.74 6.09
N ILE A 101 11.92 1.00 5.71
CA ILE A 101 13.11 0.68 6.52
C ILE A 101 13.03 1.41 7.88
N ARG A 102 12.33 2.55 7.93
CA ARG A 102 12.18 3.39 9.14
C ARG A 102 11.13 2.87 10.12
N ALA A 103 10.28 1.90 9.75
CA ALA A 103 9.33 1.31 10.67
C ALA A 103 10.07 0.54 11.78
N THR A 104 9.69 0.81 13.03
CA THR A 104 10.32 0.15 14.19
C THR A 104 10.04 -1.35 14.16
N ARG A 105 10.90 -2.12 14.84
CA ARG A 105 10.70 -3.57 15.00
C ARG A 105 9.31 -3.88 15.57
N GLU A 106 8.84 -3.08 16.53
CA GLU A 106 7.54 -3.26 17.17
C GLU A 106 6.37 -2.96 16.22
N GLN A 107 6.48 -1.93 15.37
CA GLN A 107 5.49 -1.65 14.32
C GLN A 107 5.42 -2.80 13.30
N LYS A 108 6.59 -3.30 12.87
CA LYS A 108 6.67 -4.46 11.95
C LYS A 108 6.08 -5.73 12.57
N LEU A 109 6.38 -5.99 13.84
CA LEU A 109 5.85 -7.13 14.59
C LEU A 109 4.33 -7.02 14.76
N ARG A 110 3.80 -5.86 15.14
CA ARG A 110 2.35 -5.63 15.21
C ARG A 110 1.66 -5.88 13.88
N TYR A 111 2.25 -5.40 12.79
CA TYR A 111 1.68 -5.61 11.45
C TYR A 111 1.74 -7.07 11.03
N ALA A 112 2.88 -7.74 11.21
CA ALA A 112 3.02 -9.17 10.96
C ALA A 112 1.97 -9.95 11.76
N PHE A 113 1.81 -9.64 13.05
CA PHE A 113 0.82 -10.28 13.90
C PHE A 113 -0.60 -10.14 13.35
N LYS A 114 -1.03 -8.93 12.96
CA LYS A 114 -2.34 -8.70 12.34
C LYS A 114 -2.54 -9.46 11.02
N ILE A 115 -1.47 -9.69 10.26
CA ILE A 115 -1.53 -10.49 9.03
C ILE A 115 -1.79 -11.97 9.37
N TYR A 116 -1.16 -12.49 10.42
CA TYR A 116 -1.26 -13.89 10.85
C TYR A 116 -2.48 -14.20 11.74
N ASP A 117 -3.00 -13.22 12.47
CA ASP A 117 -4.23 -13.31 13.25
C ASP A 117 -5.42 -13.32 12.28
N VAL A 118 -5.91 -14.51 11.97
CA VAL A 118 -6.90 -14.70 10.90
C VAL A 118 -8.29 -14.23 11.33
N ASP A 119 -8.61 -14.48 12.59
CA ASP A 119 -9.89 -14.34 13.26
C ASP A 119 -9.99 -13.10 14.17
N GLY A 120 -8.89 -12.34 14.32
CA GLY A 120 -8.86 -11.10 15.08
C GLY A 120 -8.97 -11.29 16.58
N ASP A 121 -8.68 -12.50 17.08
CA ASP A 121 -8.83 -12.86 18.50
C ASP A 121 -7.60 -12.44 19.34
N GLY A 122 -6.62 -11.80 18.70
CA GLY A 122 -5.37 -11.40 19.33
C GLY A 122 -4.40 -12.55 19.51
N LYS A 123 -4.57 -13.67 18.79
CA LYS A 123 -3.69 -14.85 18.79
C LYS A 123 -3.37 -15.28 17.36
N VAL A 124 -2.22 -15.90 17.19
CA VAL A 124 -1.88 -16.58 15.94
C VAL A 124 -2.24 -18.05 16.11
N ASN A 125 -3.33 -18.46 15.47
CA ASN A 125 -3.87 -19.81 15.57
C ASN A 125 -3.19 -20.74 14.54
N TYR A 126 -2.80 -21.95 14.96
CA TYR A 126 -2.33 -22.99 14.04
C TYR A 126 -3.53 -23.63 13.36
N VAL A 127 -3.60 -23.56 12.03
CA VAL A 127 -4.54 -24.39 11.27
C VAL A 127 -3.94 -25.80 11.17
N ILE A 128 -4.36 -26.71 12.05
CA ILE A 128 -4.13 -28.15 11.86
C ILE A 128 -5.03 -28.55 10.69
N ARG A 129 -4.49 -28.56 9.47
CA ARG A 129 -5.15 -29.19 8.33
C ARG A 129 -5.00 -30.69 8.48
N GLY A 130 -6.07 -31.36 8.89
CA GLY A 130 -6.23 -32.81 8.79
C GLY A 130 -6.41 -33.26 7.35
#